data_AF-A0A4V6RYR2-F1
#
_entry.id   AF-A0A4V6RYR2-F1
#
_cell.length_a   1.000
_cell.length_b   1.000
_cell.length_c   1.000
_cell.angle_alpha   90.00
_cell.angle_beta   90.00
_cell.angle_gamma   90.00
#
_symmetry.space_group_name_H-M   'P 1'
#
loop_
_entity.id
_entity.type
_entity.pdbx_description
1 polymer ?
#
loop_
_entity_poly.entity_id
_entity_poly.type
_entity_poly.pdbx_seq_one_letter_code
_entity_poly.pdbx_strand_id
1 'polypeptide(L)'
;MHHQAIHLVKRICREVIGLDNTKASSILRLPFLLAGIHEIVKEILDSFPDAITFIDEENHTAFHLTVMYRHEKVFKVMHQRSGQYKLLLSLLPDNDRNNMLHLVGYKARQQRLDFSSGAVLQMQRELQ
;
A
#
# COMPACT_ATOMS: atom_id res chain seq x y z
N MET A 1 13.13 -5.28 14.58
CA MET A 1 11.69 -5.08 14.31
C MET A 1 11.30 -5.52 12.91
N HIS A 2 11.86 -4.95 11.82
CA HIS A 2 11.46 -5.31 10.44
C HIS A 2 11.66 -6.78 10.02
N HIS A 3 12.73 -7.44 10.47
CA HIS A 3 13.03 -8.82 10.06
C HIS A 3 11.98 -9.84 10.54
N GLN A 4 11.51 -9.71 11.79
CA GLN A 4 10.49 -10.58 12.36
C GLN A 4 9.13 -10.39 11.66
N ALA A 5 8.76 -9.14 11.34
CA ALA A 5 7.55 -8.84 10.59
C ALA A 5 7.56 -9.48 9.20
N ILE A 6 8.68 -9.36 8.46
CA ILE A 6 8.82 -9.99 7.14
C ILE A 6 8.76 -11.52 7.25
N HIS A 7 9.41 -12.12 8.25
CA HIS A 7 9.35 -13.57 8.47
C HIS A 7 7.93 -14.06 8.78
N LEU A 8 7.17 -13.28 9.55
CA LEU A 8 5.76 -13.58 9.83
C LEU A 8 4.91 -13.50 8.56
N VAL A 9 5.05 -12.43 7.77
CA VAL A 9 4.32 -12.28 6.49
C VAL A 9 4.65 -13.44 5.55
N LYS A 10 5.92 -13.82 5.42
CA LYS A 10 6.35 -15.01 4.67
C LYS A 10 5.59 -16.26 5.08
N ARG A 11 5.50 -16.50 6.38
CA ARG A 11 4.80 -17.68 6.90
C ARG A 11 3.31 -17.61 6.62
N ILE A 12 2.67 -16.46 6.85
CA ILE A 12 1.25 -16.25 6.56
C ILE A 12 0.97 -16.48 5.07
N CYS A 13 1.75 -15.87 4.17
CA CYS A 13 1.58 -16.05 2.74
C CYS A 13 1.66 -17.52 2.31
N ARG A 14 2.61 -18.30 2.86
CA ARG A 14 2.70 -19.74 2.57
C ARG A 14 1.45 -20.52 2.96
N GLU A 15 0.90 -20.27 4.14
CA GLU A 15 -0.34 -20.93 4.58
C GLU A 15 -1.53 -20.49 3.73
N VAL A 16 -1.61 -19.20 3.39
CA VAL A 16 -2.73 -18.62 2.65
C VAL A 16 -2.77 -19.07 1.19
N ILE A 17 -1.61 -19.25 0.53
CA ILE A 17 -1.54 -19.81 -0.83
C ILE A 17 -2.08 -21.25 -0.89
N GLY A 18 -1.98 -22.00 0.21
CA GLY A 18 -2.52 -23.36 0.30
C GLY A 18 -4.05 -23.43 0.36
N LEU A 19 -4.72 -22.29 0.55
CA LEU A 19 -6.18 -22.19 0.54
C LEU A 19 -6.71 -22.07 -0.89
N ASP A 20 -8.02 -22.19 -1.05
CA ASP A 20 -8.64 -21.82 -2.32
C ASP A 20 -8.47 -20.32 -2.61
N ASN A 21 -8.47 -19.98 -3.91
CA ASN A 21 -8.15 -18.63 -4.39
C ASN A 21 -9.07 -17.55 -3.79
N THR A 22 -10.32 -17.89 -3.49
CA THR A 22 -11.30 -16.95 -2.95
C THR A 22 -10.98 -16.60 -1.49
N LYS A 23 -10.60 -17.60 -0.68
CA LYS A 23 -10.11 -17.38 0.69
C LYS A 23 -8.77 -16.67 0.72
N ALA A 24 -7.86 -17.04 -0.17
CA ALA A 24 -6.57 -16.37 -0.26
C ALA A 24 -6.74 -14.86 -0.57
N SER A 25 -7.61 -14.55 -1.53
CA SER A 25 -7.95 -13.18 -1.89
C SER A 25 -8.57 -12.41 -0.73
N SER A 26 -9.55 -12.99 -0.02
CA SER A 26 -10.20 -12.28 1.10
C SER A 26 -9.23 -11.98 2.24
N ILE A 27 -8.30 -12.89 2.54
CA ILE A 27 -7.30 -12.71 3.59
C ILE A 27 -6.25 -11.66 3.21
N LEU A 28 -5.76 -11.68 1.95
CA LEU A 28 -4.66 -10.81 1.52
C LEU A 28 -5.10 -9.43 1.05
N ARG A 29 -6.38 -9.24 0.72
CA ARG A 29 -6.90 -7.97 0.16
C ARG A 29 -6.59 -6.77 1.03
N LEU A 30 -7.04 -6.78 2.28
CA LEU A 30 -6.86 -5.64 3.18
C LEU A 30 -5.37 -5.41 3.54
N PRO A 31 -4.59 -6.45 3.94
CA PRO A 31 -3.16 -6.29 4.19
C PRO A 31 -2.39 -5.72 3.00
N PHE A 32 -2.70 -6.15 1.78
CA PHE A 32 -2.04 -5.67 0.58
C PHE A 32 -2.34 -4.20 0.29
N LEU A 33 -3.62 -3.81 0.32
CA LEU A 33 -4.06 -2.45 0.00
C LEU A 33 -3.53 -1.41 1.00
N LEU A 34 -3.43 -1.78 2.28
CA LEU A 34 -2.97 -0.87 3.34
C LEU A 34 -1.46 -0.92 3.58
N ALA A 35 -0.72 -1.81 2.92
CA ALA A 35 0.70 -1.98 3.20
C ALA A 35 1.54 -0.76 2.74
N GLY A 36 1.97 0.06 3.70
CA GLY A 36 2.96 1.11 3.47
C GLY A 36 4.42 0.64 3.45
N ILE A 37 4.65 -0.65 3.70
CA ILE A 37 5.99 -1.25 3.80
C ILE A 37 6.25 -2.07 2.53
N HIS A 38 7.20 -1.62 1.71
CA HIS A 38 7.49 -2.21 0.41
C HIS A 38 7.97 -3.67 0.46
N GLU A 39 8.61 -4.11 1.55
CA GLU A 39 8.99 -5.50 1.74
C GLU A 39 7.79 -6.43 1.93
N ILE A 40 6.74 -5.96 2.61
CA ILE A 40 5.49 -6.71 2.79
C ILE A 40 4.75 -6.82 1.46
N VAL A 41 4.62 -5.70 0.74
CA VAL A 41 4.01 -5.65 -0.60
C VAL A 41 4.74 -6.61 -1.55
N LYS A 42 6.08 -6.58 -1.53
CA LYS A 42 6.89 -7.49 -2.34
C LYS A 42 6.60 -8.94 -2.00
N GLU A 43 6.58 -9.31 -0.72
CA GLU A 43 6.35 -10.68 -0.29
C GLU A 43 4.95 -11.19 -0.69
N ILE A 44 3.93 -10.35 -0.54
CA ILE A 44 2.56 -10.67 -0.96
C ILE A 44 2.52 -10.87 -2.48
N LEU A 45 3.14 -10.00 -3.28
CA LEU A 45 3.14 -10.14 -4.75
C LEU A 45 3.98 -11.30 -5.26
N ASP A 46 5.06 -11.65 -4.57
CA ASP A 46 5.86 -12.84 -4.88
C ASP A 46 5.06 -14.13 -4.59
N SER A 47 4.16 -14.09 -3.60
CA SER A 47 3.32 -15.21 -3.18
C SER A 47 1.99 -15.31 -3.93
N PHE A 48 1.37 -14.18 -4.21
CA PHE A 48 0.02 -14.05 -4.74
C PHE A 48 -0.05 -12.87 -5.74
N PRO A 49 0.42 -13.07 -6.98
CA PRO A 49 0.55 -11.98 -7.97
C PRO A 49 -0.76 -11.25 -8.29
N ASP A 50 -1.89 -11.97 -8.23
CA ASP A 50 -3.23 -11.42 -8.50
C ASP A 50 -3.64 -10.32 -7.52
N ALA A 51 -2.97 -10.22 -6.36
CA ALA A 51 -3.19 -9.14 -5.39
C ALA A 51 -3.03 -7.75 -6.01
N ILE A 52 -2.21 -7.60 -7.06
CA ILE A 52 -2.02 -6.32 -7.76
C ILE A 52 -3.34 -5.74 -8.31
N THR A 53 -4.35 -6.59 -8.51
CA THR A 53 -5.67 -6.22 -9.04
C THR A 53 -6.71 -5.91 -7.96
N PHE A 54 -6.35 -6.05 -6.68
CA PHE A 54 -7.27 -5.74 -5.60
C PHE A 54 -7.66 -4.26 -5.59
N ILE A 55 -8.90 -4.02 -5.18
CA ILE A 55 -9.52 -2.70 -5.01
C ILE A 55 -10.15 -2.62 -3.62
N ASP A 56 -10.30 -1.43 -3.05
CA ASP A 56 -11.12 -1.23 -1.85
C ASP A 56 -12.60 -1.01 -2.21
N GLU A 57 -13.41 -0.56 -1.24
CA GLU A 57 -14.82 -0.23 -1.44
C GLU A 57 -15.03 1.04 -2.28
N GLU A 58 -14.01 1.91 -2.34
CA GLU A 58 -13.99 3.16 -3.12
C GLU A 58 -13.42 2.96 -4.53
N ASN A 59 -13.23 1.70 -4.93
CA ASN A 59 -12.58 1.31 -6.19
C ASN A 59 -11.12 1.79 -6.30
N HIS A 60 -10.46 2.09 -5.17
CA HIS A 60 -9.03 2.39 -5.15
C HIS A 60 -8.21 1.11 -5.26
N THR A 61 -7.40 1.03 -6.31
CA THR A 61 -6.29 0.07 -6.38
C THR A 61 -5.18 0.45 -5.39
N ALA A 62 -4.25 -0.48 -5.15
CA ALA A 62 -3.04 -0.18 -4.40
C ALA A 62 -2.23 1.00 -4.98
N PHE A 63 -2.32 1.27 -6.29
CA PHE A 63 -1.71 2.46 -6.91
C PHE A 63 -2.34 3.77 -6.43
N HIS A 64 -3.67 3.85 -6.39
CA HIS A 64 -4.39 5.01 -5.86
C HIS A 64 -3.96 5.29 -4.41
N LEU A 65 -4.05 4.28 -3.55
CA LEU A 65 -3.68 4.40 -2.13
C LEU A 65 -2.21 4.81 -1.96
N THR A 66 -1.31 4.19 -2.73
CA THR A 66 0.12 4.48 -2.65
C THR A 66 0.45 5.92 -3.05
N VAL A 67 -0.21 6.49 -4.06
CA VAL A 67 0.01 7.89 -4.43
C VAL A 67 -0.62 8.85 -3.43
N MET A 68 -1.81 8.55 -2.91
CA MET A 68 -2.47 9.35 -1.87
C MET A 68 -1.61 9.47 -0.60
N TYR A 69 -1.00 8.36 -0.18
CA TYR A 69 -0.14 8.30 1.01
C TYR A 69 1.35 8.55 0.74
N ARG A 70 1.73 8.82 -0.51
CA ARG A 70 3.13 9.13 -0.92
C ARG A 70 4.13 8.01 -0.58
N HIS A 71 3.73 6.75 -0.69
CA HIS A 71 4.59 5.60 -0.44
C HIS A 71 5.47 5.26 -1.66
N GLU A 72 6.44 6.11 -1.99
CA GLU A 72 7.27 5.99 -3.20
C GLU A 72 7.91 4.60 -3.39
N LYS A 73 8.43 3.99 -2.31
CA LYS A 73 9.06 2.66 -2.37
C LYS A 73 8.06 1.56 -2.73
N VAL A 74 6.84 1.66 -2.21
CA VAL A 74 5.74 0.73 -2.54
C VAL A 74 5.35 0.91 -4.00
N PHE A 75 5.23 2.16 -4.47
CA PHE A 75 4.93 2.47 -5.87
C PHE A 75 5.93 1.80 -6.82
N LYS A 76 7.23 1.92 -6.51
CA LYS A 76 8.30 1.31 -7.30
C LYS A 76 8.16 -0.20 -7.39
N VAL A 77 7.88 -0.88 -6.27
CA VAL A 77 7.67 -2.33 -6.25
C VAL A 77 6.45 -2.72 -7.09
N MET A 78 5.30 -2.07 -6.88
CA MET A 78 4.09 -2.38 -7.65
C MET A 78 4.29 -2.14 -9.15
N HIS A 79 4.88 -1.01 -9.53
CA HIS A 79 5.16 -0.67 -10.93
C HIS A 79 6.06 -1.71 -11.60
N GLN A 80 7.07 -2.23 -10.90
CA GLN A 80 7.92 -3.32 -11.39
C GLN A 80 7.16 -4.65 -11.55
N ARG A 81 6.15 -4.91 -10.72
CA ARG A 81 5.37 -6.16 -10.70
C ARG A 81 4.08 -6.12 -11.52
N SER A 82 3.67 -4.95 -12.00
CA SER A 82 2.37 -4.76 -12.67
C SER A 82 2.21 -5.51 -13.98
N GLY A 83 3.31 -5.81 -14.68
CA GLY A 83 3.29 -6.55 -15.94
C GLY A 83 2.23 -6.02 -16.92
N GLN A 84 1.37 -6.92 -17.40
CA GLN A 84 0.28 -6.61 -18.33
C GLN A 84 -0.79 -5.66 -17.74
N TYR A 85 -0.94 -5.63 -16.41
CA TYR A 85 -1.93 -4.78 -15.74
C TYR A 85 -1.53 -3.32 -15.66
N LYS A 86 -0.28 -2.97 -16.03
CA LYS A 86 0.25 -1.60 -15.89
C LYS A 86 -0.66 -0.54 -16.54
N LEU A 87 -1.09 -0.76 -17.79
CA LEU A 87 -1.94 0.19 -18.50
C LEU A 87 -3.32 0.29 -17.83
N LEU A 88 -3.92 -0.85 -17.51
CA LEU A 88 -5.23 -0.93 -16.85
C LEU A 88 -5.22 -0.18 -15.51
N LEU A 89 -4.27 -0.49 -14.63
CA LEU A 89 -4.20 0.07 -13.28
C LEU A 89 -3.86 1.57 -13.27
N SER A 90 -3.14 2.06 -14.28
CA SER A 90 -2.82 3.49 -14.41
C SER A 90 -4.02 4.33 -14.85
N LEU A 91 -4.97 3.71 -15.57
CA LEU A 91 -6.14 4.38 -16.14
C LEU A 91 -7.44 4.09 -15.37
N LEU A 92 -7.43 3.12 -14.45
CA LEU A 92 -8.62 2.74 -13.69
C LEU A 92 -9.11 3.94 -12.86
N PRO A 93 -10.37 4.38 -13.04
CA PRO A 93 -10.96 5.42 -12.20
C PRO A 93 -11.45 4.85 -10.87
N ASP A 94 -11.32 5.61 -9.79
CA ASP A 94 -12.06 5.39 -8.54
C ASP A 94 -13.57 5.73 -8.71
N ASN A 95 -14.35 5.61 -7.64
CA ASN A 95 -15.78 5.93 -7.65
C ASN A 95 -16.08 7.39 -8.03
N ASP A 96 -15.16 8.31 -7.74
CA ASP A 96 -15.24 9.74 -8.07
C ASP A 96 -14.69 10.08 -9.46
N ARG A 97 -14.36 9.06 -10.26
CA ARG A 97 -13.77 9.18 -11.60
C ARG A 97 -12.36 9.78 -11.61
N ASN A 98 -11.66 9.76 -10.48
CA ASN A 98 -10.25 10.10 -10.39
C ASN A 98 -9.42 8.84 -10.66
N ASN A 99 -8.49 8.92 -11.61
CA ASN A 99 -7.40 7.94 -11.66
C ASN A 99 -6.24 8.38 -10.76
N MET A 100 -5.23 7.52 -10.60
CA MET A 100 -4.07 7.82 -9.78
C MET A 100 -3.37 9.15 -10.11
N LEU A 101 -3.40 9.64 -11.36
CA LEU A 101 -2.77 10.91 -11.74
C LEU A 101 -3.51 12.12 -11.17
N HIS A 102 -4.85 12.04 -11.06
CA HIS A 102 -5.65 13.06 -10.37
C HIS A 102 -5.33 13.07 -8.88
N LEU A 103 -5.23 11.88 -8.27
CA LEU A 103 -4.98 11.72 -6.83
C LEU A 103 -3.59 12.16 -6.38
N VAL A 104 -2.56 12.08 -7.25
CA VAL A 104 -1.21 12.62 -6.95
C VAL A 104 -1.28 14.14 -6.68
N GLY A 105 -2.15 14.85 -7.40
CA GLY A 105 -2.35 16.30 -7.27
C GLY A 105 -3.21 16.70 -6.07
N TYR A 106 -4.07 15.79 -5.58
CA TYR A 106 -4.78 16.00 -4.33
C TYR A 106 -3.75 16.04 -3.20
N LYS A 107 -3.60 17.21 -2.57
CA LYS A 107 -2.83 17.34 -1.34
C LYS A 107 -3.27 16.20 -0.42
N ALA A 108 -2.33 15.32 -0.07
CA ALA A 108 -2.55 14.25 0.88
C ALA A 108 -3.36 14.85 2.02
N ARG A 109 -4.59 14.37 2.24
CA ARG A 109 -5.38 14.77 3.40
C ARG A 109 -4.43 14.50 4.56
N GLN A 110 -3.94 15.58 5.13
CA GLN A 110 -2.91 15.56 6.13
C GLN A 110 -3.52 14.79 7.29
N GLN A 111 -3.25 13.48 7.36
CA GLN A 111 -2.90 12.84 8.61
C GLN A 111 -1.44 13.20 8.97
N ARG A 112 -1.04 14.46 8.74
CA ARG A 112 -0.43 15.19 9.85
C ARG A 112 -1.60 15.25 10.85
N LEU A 113 -1.74 14.35 11.81
CA LEU A 113 -0.78 14.25 12.88
C LEU A 113 -0.14 15.63 13.02
N ASP A 114 -0.88 16.52 13.69
CA ASP A 114 -0.45 17.82 14.20
C ASP A 114 0.76 17.71 15.14
N PHE A 115 1.69 16.80 14.84
CA PHE A 115 3.08 16.81 15.26
C PHE A 115 3.89 17.87 14.48
N SER A 116 3.22 18.86 13.86
CA SER A 116 3.81 20.16 13.61
C SER A 116 4.11 20.79 14.98
N SER A 117 5.28 20.54 15.55
CA SER A 117 6.47 21.36 15.26
C SER A 117 6.42 22.75 15.91
N GLY A 118 5.60 22.95 16.95
CA GLY A 118 5.83 23.99 17.97
C GLY A 118 6.35 23.36 19.27
N ALA A 119 5.44 22.76 20.04
CA ALA A 119 5.73 22.28 21.39
C ALA A 119 6.80 21.17 21.48
N VAL A 120 6.77 20.18 20.58
CA VAL A 120 7.72 19.04 20.63
C VAL A 120 9.15 19.48 20.28
N LEU A 121 9.32 20.35 19.28
CA LEU A 121 10.65 20.91 18.95
C LEU A 121 11.13 21.88 20.02
N GLN A 122 10.23 22.62 20.68
CA GLN A 122 10.57 23.49 21.80
C GLN A 122 11.09 22.68 22.99
N MET A 123 10.38 21.63 23.40
CA MET A 123 10.83 20.74 24.48
C MET A 123 12.19 20.10 24.16
N GLN A 124 12.47 19.75 22.90
CA GLN A 124 13.77 19.18 22.53
C GLN A 124 14.93 20.19 22.62
N ARG A 125 14.67 21.50 22.43
CA ARG A 125 15.67 22.56 22.62
C ARG A 125 15.91 22.88 24.09
N GLU A 126 14.90 22.75 24.95
CA GLU A 126 15.00 23.03 26.39
C GLU A 126 15.69 21.89 27.18
N LEU A 127 15.89 20.72 26.56
CA LEU A 127 16.55 19.55 27.16
C LEU A 127 18.03 19.40 26.77
N GLN A 128 18.60 20.34 26.01
CA GLN A 128 20.04 20.44 25.73
C GLN A 128 20.67 21.57 26.55
#